data_AF-A0A0P9HGD3-F1
#
_entry.id   AF-A0A0P9HGD3-F1
#
_cell.length_a   1.000
_cell.length_b   1.000
_cell.length_c   1.000
_cell.angle_alpha   90.00
_cell.angle_beta   90.00
_cell.angle_gamma   90.00
#
_symmetry.space_group_name_H-M   'P 1'
#
loop_
_entity.id
_entity.type
_entity.pdbx_description
1 polymer ?
#
loop_
_entity_poly.entity_id
_entity_poly.type
_entity_poly.pdbx_seq_one_letter_code
_entity_poly.pdbx_strand_id
1 'polypeptide(L)'
;MKVFVRNHDGAPLMPCTPAKARKLLRAGKARMVARAPFTIQLGWQCEGHVQAVVVGIDKGSGMTGISCVGNGEVLLAAEIRHRRDVKEKLDTRRAHRRSRRLRKWYRPPRFLNRASSTRGGRLLRYQVRHPIWQTYPVLSYRIDLDWASVYGPEWALLARVQPYSAVLAVGSPVLVFFGGTPGA
;
A
#
# COMPACT_ATOMS: atom_id res chain seq x y z
N MET A 1 -10.31 -12.80 -25.34
CA MET A 1 -9.58 -13.39 -24.20
C MET A 1 -8.28 -13.99 -24.69
N LYS A 2 -7.14 -13.58 -24.14
CA LYS A 2 -5.83 -14.17 -24.45
C LYS A 2 -5.57 -15.39 -23.56
N VAL A 3 -4.72 -16.31 -24.01
CA VAL A 3 -4.29 -17.47 -23.23
C VAL A 3 -2.85 -17.27 -22.81
N PHE A 4 -2.58 -17.33 -21.51
CA PHE A 4 -1.24 -17.16 -20.97
C PHE A 4 -0.42 -18.42 -21.23
N VAL A 5 0.86 -18.24 -21.54
CA VAL A 5 1.75 -19.33 -21.94
C VAL A 5 2.97 -19.33 -21.04
N ARG A 6 3.35 -20.50 -20.54
CA ARG A 6 4.62 -20.75 -19.87
C ARG A 6 5.47 -21.66 -20.74
N ASN A 7 6.78 -21.43 -20.74
CA ASN A 7 7.75 -22.31 -21.37
C ASN A 7 7.84 -23.65 -20.63
N HIS A 8 8.55 -24.63 -21.18
CA HIS A 8 8.82 -25.90 -20.51
C HIS A 8 9.46 -25.69 -19.12
N ASP A 9 10.43 -24.78 -19.01
CA ASP A 9 11.10 -24.42 -17.75
C ASP A 9 10.23 -23.58 -16.78
N GLY A 10 9.00 -23.25 -17.18
CA GLY A 10 8.07 -22.46 -16.39
C GLY A 10 8.25 -20.94 -16.51
N ALA A 11 9.23 -20.46 -17.28
CA ALA A 11 9.39 -19.05 -17.62
C ALA A 11 8.16 -18.51 -18.37
N PRO A 12 7.71 -17.28 -18.11
CA PRO A 12 6.56 -16.69 -18.81
C PRO A 12 6.90 -16.38 -20.27
N LEU A 13 5.93 -16.60 -21.16
CA LEU A 13 5.99 -16.21 -22.58
C LEU A 13 4.84 -15.25 -22.88
N MET A 14 4.93 -14.59 -24.05
CA MET A 14 3.83 -13.77 -24.54
C MET A 14 2.55 -14.60 -24.71
N PRO A 15 1.39 -14.07 -24.30
CA PRO A 15 0.15 -14.80 -24.40
C PRO A 15 -0.28 -14.98 -25.86
N CYS A 16 -0.96 -16.08 -26.13
CA CYS A 16 -1.37 -16.46 -27.48
C CYS A 16 -2.88 -16.36 -27.67
N THR A 17 -3.32 -16.54 -28.93
CA THR A 17 -4.74 -16.63 -29.26
C THR A 17 -5.32 -17.97 -28.77
N PRO A 18 -6.60 -18.00 -28.37
CA PRO A 18 -7.28 -19.24 -27.98
C PRO A 18 -7.22 -20.33 -29.07
N ALA A 19 -7.22 -19.95 -30.35
CA ALA A 19 -7.08 -20.89 -31.46
C ALA A 19 -5.73 -21.63 -31.43
N LYS A 20 -4.62 -20.90 -31.20
CA LYS A 20 -3.28 -21.50 -31.07
C LYS A 20 -3.22 -22.41 -29.84
N ALA A 21 -3.72 -21.93 -28.69
CA ALA A 21 -3.78 -22.72 -27.46
C ALA A 21 -4.54 -24.04 -27.65
N ARG A 22 -5.72 -24.03 -28.31
CA ARG A 22 -6.48 -25.25 -28.60
C ARG A 22 -5.73 -26.22 -29.50
N LYS A 23 -5.05 -25.74 -30.54
CA LYS A 23 -4.23 -26.59 -31.43
C LYS A 23 -3.11 -27.27 -30.65
N LEU A 24 -2.43 -26.52 -29.77
CA LEU A 24 -1.37 -27.05 -28.91
C LEU A 24 -1.90 -28.11 -27.93
N LEU A 25 -3.03 -27.85 -27.28
CA LEU A 25 -3.63 -28.80 -26.35
C LEU A 25 -4.10 -30.08 -27.07
N ARG A 26 -4.76 -29.95 -28.24
CA ARG A 26 -5.22 -31.11 -29.04
C ARG A 26 -4.06 -31.97 -29.54
N ALA A 27 -2.93 -31.35 -29.87
CA ALA A 27 -1.74 -32.06 -30.33
C ALA A 27 -0.91 -32.67 -29.18
N GLY A 28 -1.36 -32.61 -27.92
CA GLY A 28 -0.59 -33.09 -26.76
C GLY A 28 0.67 -32.28 -26.47
N LYS A 29 0.77 -31.09 -27.07
CA LYS A 29 1.97 -30.25 -27.13
C LYS A 29 2.07 -29.27 -25.96
N ALA A 30 0.96 -29.03 -25.28
CA ALA A 30 0.90 -28.21 -24.08
C ALA A 30 -0.03 -28.85 -23.05
N ARG A 31 0.13 -28.50 -21.79
CA ARG A 31 -0.77 -28.88 -20.69
C ARG A 31 -1.39 -27.65 -20.03
N MET A 32 -2.62 -27.78 -19.54
CA MET A 32 -3.24 -26.72 -18.74
C MET A 32 -2.60 -26.68 -17.35
N VAL A 33 -2.25 -25.47 -16.88
CA VAL A 33 -1.69 -25.25 -15.53
C VAL A 33 -2.62 -24.43 -14.65
N ALA A 34 -3.39 -23.51 -15.22
CA ALA A 34 -4.36 -22.71 -14.47
C ALA A 34 -5.62 -22.45 -15.31
N ARG A 35 -6.78 -22.34 -14.63
CA ARG A 35 -8.08 -22.05 -15.27
C ARG A 35 -8.41 -20.56 -15.31
N ALA A 36 -7.98 -19.79 -14.29
CA ALA A 36 -8.25 -18.37 -14.18
C ALA A 36 -7.03 -17.64 -13.57
N PRO A 37 -6.28 -16.84 -14.36
CA PRO A 37 -6.39 -16.73 -15.82
C PRO A 37 -6.02 -18.05 -16.53
N PHE A 38 -6.65 -18.33 -17.68
CA PHE A 38 -6.41 -19.58 -18.40
C PHE A 38 -4.96 -19.62 -18.93
N THR A 39 -4.20 -20.58 -18.42
CA THR A 39 -2.74 -20.67 -18.62
C THR A 39 -2.34 -22.06 -19.05
N ILE A 40 -1.56 -22.15 -20.13
CA ILE A 40 -0.98 -23.40 -20.65
C ILE A 40 0.54 -23.38 -20.48
N GLN A 41 1.14 -24.56 -20.33
CA GLN A 41 2.59 -24.76 -20.33
C GLN A 41 2.99 -25.65 -21.51
N LEU A 42 4.01 -25.23 -22.26
CA LEU A 42 4.55 -25.97 -23.39
C LEU A 42 5.32 -27.20 -22.91
N GLY A 43 5.25 -28.29 -23.69
CA GLY A 43 6.00 -29.53 -23.44
C GLY A 43 7.42 -29.53 -24.00
N TRP A 44 7.87 -28.46 -24.65
CA TRP A 44 9.22 -28.30 -25.18
C TRP A 44 9.75 -26.90 -24.91
N GLN A 45 11.06 -26.76 -25.02
CA GLN A 45 11.74 -25.49 -24.84
C GLN A 45 11.59 -24.59 -26.07
N CYS A 46 11.06 -23.39 -25.85
CA CYS A 46 10.91 -22.35 -26.87
C CYS A 46 11.83 -21.17 -26.56
N GLU A 47 12.23 -20.42 -27.58
CA GLU A 47 12.97 -19.17 -27.41
C GLU A 47 12.08 -18.11 -26.72
N GLY A 48 12.60 -17.52 -25.65
CA GLY A 48 11.88 -16.70 -24.68
C GLY A 48 11.62 -15.27 -25.13
N HIS A 49 11.03 -15.06 -26.29
CA HIS A 49 10.72 -13.70 -26.75
C HIS A 49 9.55 -13.12 -25.94
N VAL A 50 9.89 -12.24 -25.00
CA VAL A 50 8.96 -11.43 -24.21
C VAL A 50 9.13 -9.96 -24.59
N GLN A 51 8.03 -9.21 -24.54
CA GLN A 51 8.08 -7.75 -24.67
C GLN A 51 7.70 -7.09 -23.34
N ALA A 52 8.12 -5.84 -23.19
CA ALA A 52 7.70 -5.02 -22.05
C ALA A 52 6.18 -4.84 -22.06
N VAL A 53 5.56 -5.01 -20.90
CA VAL A 53 4.12 -4.83 -20.69
C VAL A 53 3.93 -3.68 -19.71
N VAL A 54 3.08 -2.72 -20.07
CA VAL A 54 2.73 -1.60 -19.19
C VAL A 54 1.46 -1.96 -18.44
N VAL A 55 1.46 -1.76 -17.12
CA VAL A 55 0.29 -1.99 -16.27
C VAL A 55 -0.30 -0.64 -15.87
N GLY A 56 -1.57 -0.43 -16.21
CA GLY A 56 -2.39 0.67 -15.71
C GLY A 56 -3.20 0.21 -14.52
N ILE A 57 -3.10 0.94 -13.40
CA ILE A 57 -3.92 0.69 -12.20
C ILE A 57 -4.71 1.96 -11.94
N ASP A 58 -6.03 1.87 -12.08
CA ASP A 58 -6.95 2.95 -11.72
C ASP A 58 -7.61 2.65 -10.38
N LYS A 59 -7.36 3.50 -9.38
CA LYS A 59 -7.81 3.28 -8.01
C LYS A 59 -9.04 4.13 -7.69
N GLY A 60 -10.21 3.50 -7.71
CA GLY A 60 -11.44 4.06 -7.17
C GLY A 60 -11.70 3.70 -5.70
N SER A 61 -12.70 4.34 -5.11
CA SER A 61 -13.12 4.14 -3.71
C SER A 61 -13.85 2.81 -3.47
N GLY A 62 -14.54 2.29 -4.49
CA GLY A 62 -15.27 1.01 -4.45
C GLY A 62 -14.76 -0.04 -5.44
N MET A 63 -13.98 0.37 -6.43
CA MET A 63 -13.47 -0.49 -7.49
C MET A 63 -12.07 -0.05 -7.88
N THR A 64 -11.15 -1.00 -8.09
CA THR A 64 -9.86 -0.76 -8.74
C THR A 64 -9.84 -1.47 -10.08
N GLY A 65 -9.62 -0.73 -11.16
CA GLY A 65 -9.39 -1.26 -12.50
C GLY A 65 -7.91 -1.59 -12.69
N ILE A 66 -7.64 -2.71 -13.34
CA ILE A 66 -6.30 -3.14 -13.75
C ILE A 66 -6.33 -3.43 -15.24
N SER A 67 -5.40 -2.83 -15.99
CA SER A 67 -5.18 -3.13 -17.40
C SER A 67 -3.70 -3.42 -17.66
N CYS A 68 -3.42 -4.42 -18.48
CA CYS A 68 -2.06 -4.74 -18.93
C CYS A 68 -2.01 -4.62 -20.44
N VAL A 69 -1.15 -3.75 -20.97
CA VAL A 69 -1.01 -3.48 -22.40
C VAL A 69 0.38 -3.88 -22.87
N GLY A 70 0.45 -4.63 -23.98
CA GLY A 70 1.69 -5.00 -24.64
C GLY A 70 1.52 -4.96 -26.16
N ASN A 71 2.50 -4.42 -26.87
CA ASN A 71 2.48 -4.25 -28.33
C ASN A 71 1.20 -3.57 -28.87
N GLY A 72 0.69 -2.57 -28.15
CA GLY A 72 -0.55 -1.85 -28.51
C GLY A 72 -1.86 -2.61 -28.24
N GLU A 73 -1.80 -3.84 -27.71
CA GLU A 73 -2.98 -4.64 -27.39
C GLU A 73 -3.15 -4.84 -25.88
N VAL A 74 -4.41 -4.93 -25.44
CA VAL A 74 -4.75 -5.27 -24.05
C VAL A 74 -4.61 -6.79 -23.85
N LEU A 75 -3.69 -7.18 -22.97
CA LEU A 75 -3.41 -8.58 -22.61
C LEU A 75 -4.32 -9.06 -21.48
N LEU A 76 -4.57 -8.19 -20.50
CA LEU A 76 -5.41 -8.47 -19.33
C LEU A 76 -6.20 -7.20 -18.99
N ALA A 77 -7.48 -7.38 -18.65
CA ALA A 77 -8.29 -6.39 -17.98
C ALA A 77 -8.99 -7.06 -16.80
N ALA A 78 -8.92 -6.46 -15.63
CA ALA A 78 -9.52 -6.98 -14.42
C ALA A 78 -10.07 -5.85 -13.55
N GLU A 79 -11.09 -6.18 -12.76
CA GLU A 79 -11.64 -5.30 -11.74
C GLU A 79 -11.52 -5.94 -10.36
N ILE A 80 -11.06 -5.17 -9.39
CA ILE A 80 -11.08 -5.52 -7.97
C ILE A 80 -12.21 -4.73 -7.33
N ARG A 81 -13.23 -5.44 -6.83
CA ARG A 81 -14.33 -4.81 -6.07
C ARG A 81 -13.93 -4.70 -4.61
N HIS A 82 -13.83 -3.47 -4.11
CA HIS A 82 -13.47 -3.20 -2.73
C HIS A 82 -14.65 -3.42 -1.79
N ARG A 83 -14.32 -3.89 -0.59
CA ARG A 83 -15.30 -4.08 0.47
C ARG A 83 -15.76 -2.74 1.04
N ARG A 84 -17.04 -2.40 0.87
CA ARG A 84 -17.61 -1.08 1.25
C ARG A 84 -18.22 -1.00 2.65
N ASP A 85 -18.57 -2.13 3.26
CA ASP A 85 -19.26 -2.22 4.56
C ASP A 85 -18.33 -2.00 5.78
N VAL A 86 -17.01 -1.85 5.57
CA VAL A 86 -16.05 -1.69 6.67
C VAL A 86 -16.34 -0.43 7.48
N LYS A 87 -16.61 0.69 6.81
CA LYS A 87 -16.92 1.96 7.47
C LYS A 87 -18.14 1.84 8.38
N GLU A 88 -19.23 1.32 7.83
CA GLU A 88 -20.48 1.11 8.56
C GLU A 88 -20.28 0.18 9.77
N LYS A 89 -19.58 -0.95 9.59
CA LYS A 89 -19.26 -1.87 10.69
C LYS A 89 -18.42 -1.20 11.79
N LEU A 90 -17.46 -0.35 11.43
CA LEU A 90 -16.66 0.42 12.38
C LEU A 90 -17.49 1.47 13.11
N ASP A 91 -18.42 2.13 12.43
CA ASP A 91 -19.32 3.13 13.00
C ASP A 91 -20.34 2.49 13.95
N THR A 92 -20.94 1.36 13.58
CA THR A 92 -21.80 0.55 14.45
C THR A 92 -21.04 0.09 15.70
N ARG A 93 -19.82 -0.45 15.53
CA ARG A 93 -18.95 -0.82 16.67
C ARG A 93 -18.62 0.37 17.56
N ARG A 94 -18.40 1.55 16.98
CA ARG A 94 -18.15 2.80 17.72
C ARG A 94 -19.40 3.22 18.51
N ALA A 95 -20.58 3.18 17.90
CA ALA A 95 -21.85 3.52 18.54
C ALA A 95 -22.16 2.59 19.73
N HIS A 96 -22.04 1.27 19.56
CA HIS A 96 -22.24 0.32 20.65
C HIS A 96 -21.26 0.54 21.82
N ARG A 97 -19.98 0.86 21.52
CA ARG A 97 -19.01 1.20 22.58
C ARG A 97 -19.41 2.47 23.33
N ARG A 98 -19.83 3.52 22.63
CA ARG A 98 -20.30 4.76 23.28
C ARG A 98 -21.52 4.48 24.15
N SER A 99 -22.52 3.78 23.62
CA SER A 99 -23.76 3.45 24.34
C SER A 99 -23.48 2.67 25.64
N ARG A 100 -22.63 1.64 25.59
CA ARG A 100 -22.20 0.90 26.81
C ARG A 100 -21.49 1.80 27.83
N ARG A 101 -20.65 2.73 27.38
CA ARG A 101 -19.96 3.69 28.27
C ARG A 101 -20.92 4.71 28.89
N LEU A 102 -22.00 5.06 28.19
CA LEU A 102 -23.01 6.01 28.63
C LEU A 102 -24.04 5.37 29.58
N ARG A 103 -24.44 4.11 29.34
CA ARG A 103 -25.35 3.33 30.19
C ARG A 103 -24.67 2.85 31.48
N LYS A 104 -24.26 3.79 32.33
CA LYS A 104 -23.79 3.46 33.69
C LYS A 104 -24.99 3.35 34.62
N TRP A 105 -25.61 2.18 34.69
CA TRP A 105 -26.74 1.93 35.59
C TRP A 105 -26.36 1.93 37.08
N TYR A 106 -25.08 1.69 37.39
CA TYR A 106 -24.59 1.56 38.76
C TYR A 106 -23.64 2.69 39.21
N ARG A 107 -23.32 3.66 38.34
CA ARG A 107 -22.32 4.69 38.66
C ARG A 107 -22.94 6.09 38.55
N PRO A 108 -22.94 6.88 39.62
CA PRO A 108 -23.46 8.24 39.56
C PRO A 108 -22.70 9.07 38.52
N PRO A 109 -23.39 10.01 37.84
CA PRO A 109 -22.77 10.87 36.85
C PRO A 109 -21.62 11.66 37.48
N ARG A 110 -20.45 11.53 36.86
CA ARG A 110 -19.18 12.04 37.37
C ARG A 110 -18.93 13.48 36.89
N PHE A 111 -19.84 14.40 37.19
CA PHE A 111 -19.69 15.82 36.82
C PHE A 111 -18.38 16.42 37.37
N LEU A 112 -18.01 16.03 38.59
CA LEU A 112 -16.80 16.48 39.29
C LEU A 112 -15.50 15.80 38.82
N ASN A 113 -15.55 14.75 38.00
CA ASN A 113 -14.31 14.06 37.53
C ASN A 113 -13.73 14.72 36.26
N ARG A 114 -14.32 15.82 35.82
CA ARG A 114 -13.73 16.74 34.85
C ARG A 114 -12.76 17.73 35.48
N ALA A 115 -12.44 17.60 36.78
CA ALA A 115 -11.38 18.37 37.43
C ALA A 115 -10.06 18.35 36.63
N SER A 116 -9.72 17.25 35.94
CA SER A 116 -8.57 17.18 35.02
C SER A 116 -8.68 18.10 33.80
N SER A 117 -9.89 18.35 33.29
CA SER A 117 -10.13 19.26 32.16
C SER A 117 -10.17 20.74 32.55
N THR A 118 -10.44 21.04 33.83
CA THR A 118 -10.45 22.39 34.44
C THR A 118 -9.21 22.68 35.31
N ARG A 119 -8.27 21.73 35.46
CA ARG A 119 -7.03 21.93 36.23
C ARG A 119 -6.12 22.92 35.51
N GLY A 120 -5.63 23.93 36.23
CA GLY A 120 -4.54 24.79 35.75
C GLY A 120 -3.27 23.96 35.47
N GLY A 121 -2.49 24.36 34.46
CA GLY A 121 -1.28 23.63 34.02
C GLY A 121 -1.54 22.53 32.99
N ARG A 122 -2.62 22.61 32.21
CA ARG A 122 -2.91 21.62 31.14
C ARG A 122 -1.82 21.69 30.06
N LEU A 123 -1.36 20.52 29.61
CA LEU A 123 -0.52 20.38 28.42
C LEU A 123 -1.19 21.11 27.25
N LEU A 124 -0.49 22.09 26.68
CA LEU A 124 -0.93 22.78 25.48
C LEU A 124 -1.02 21.75 24.35
N ARG A 125 -2.23 21.54 23.84
CA ARG A 125 -2.39 20.78 22.61
C ARG A 125 -2.02 21.71 21.48
N TYR A 126 -0.90 21.45 20.83
CA TYR A 126 -0.53 22.10 19.59
C TYR A 126 -0.83 21.17 18.40
N GLN A 127 -1.26 21.75 17.29
CA GLN A 127 -1.35 21.07 16.02
C GLN A 127 -0.14 21.49 15.19
N VAL A 128 0.63 20.51 14.73
CA VAL A 128 1.69 20.73 13.77
C VAL A 128 1.15 20.38 12.38
N ARG A 129 1.11 21.34 11.47
CA ARG A 129 0.85 21.06 10.05
C ARG A 129 2.18 21.08 9.30
N HIS A 130 2.54 19.92 8.78
CA HIS A 130 3.65 19.77 7.85
C HIS A 130 3.11 19.83 6.42
N PRO A 131 3.60 20.75 5.57
CA PRO A 131 3.44 20.61 4.13
C PRO A 131 4.08 19.29 3.67
N ILE A 132 3.60 18.74 2.55
CA ILE A 132 4.28 17.63 1.89
C ILE A 132 5.67 18.12 1.48
N TRP A 133 6.73 17.45 1.93
CA TRP A 133 8.10 17.78 1.54
C TRP A 133 8.33 17.43 0.07
N GLN A 134 9.01 18.33 -0.64
CA GLN A 134 9.57 18.00 -1.95
C GLN A 134 10.72 17.02 -1.74
N THR A 135 10.65 15.89 -2.42
CA THR A 135 11.66 14.84 -2.36
C THR A 135 12.37 14.73 -3.69
N TYR A 136 13.69 14.62 -3.65
CA TYR A 136 14.54 14.55 -4.83
C TYR A 136 15.41 13.29 -4.80
N PRO A 137 15.73 12.70 -5.97
CA PRO A 137 16.71 11.63 -6.04
C PRO A 137 18.08 12.14 -5.57
N VAL A 138 18.76 11.31 -4.78
CA VAL A 138 20.06 11.65 -4.20
C VAL A 138 21.17 11.21 -5.16
N LEU A 139 22.02 12.14 -5.59
CA LEU A 139 23.16 11.84 -6.47
C LEU A 139 24.33 11.20 -5.70
N SER A 140 24.60 11.70 -4.50
CA SER A 140 25.56 11.13 -3.55
C SER A 140 25.17 11.55 -2.13
N TYR A 141 25.53 10.74 -1.14
CA TYR A 141 25.31 11.06 0.26
C TYR A 141 26.53 10.66 1.10
N ARG A 142 26.70 11.36 2.22
CA ARG A 142 27.65 11.03 3.28
C ARG A 142 26.93 11.24 4.59
N ILE A 143 26.97 10.23 5.46
CA ILE A 143 26.42 10.32 6.82
C ILE A 143 27.61 10.38 7.77
N ASP A 144 27.83 11.55 8.35
CA ASP A 144 28.87 11.79 9.35
C ASP A 144 28.19 11.92 10.72
N LEU A 145 27.85 10.78 11.31
CA LEU A 145 27.08 10.71 12.56
C LEU A 145 27.64 9.61 13.47
N ASP A 146 27.94 9.98 14.71
CA ASP A 146 28.18 9.00 15.78
C ASP A 146 26.85 8.44 16.29
N TRP A 147 26.44 7.33 15.69
CA TRP A 147 25.20 6.63 16.05
C TRP A 147 25.15 6.19 17.51
N ALA A 148 26.31 5.86 18.11
CA ALA A 148 26.37 5.41 19.49
C ALA A 148 26.06 6.54 20.47
N SER A 149 26.59 7.74 20.20
CA SER A 149 26.32 8.92 21.03
C SER A 149 24.88 9.41 20.93
N VAL A 150 24.22 9.26 19.77
CA VAL A 150 22.87 9.82 19.56
C VAL A 150 21.78 8.85 19.99
N TYR A 151 21.92 7.56 19.65
CA TYR A 151 20.86 6.57 19.83
C TYR A 151 21.20 5.48 20.85
N GLY A 152 22.47 5.38 21.27
CA GLY A 152 22.95 4.35 22.19
C GLY A 152 23.90 3.35 21.53
N PRO A 153 24.73 2.65 22.32
CA PRO A 153 25.83 1.81 21.82
C PRO A 153 25.38 0.66 20.90
N GLU A 154 24.16 0.15 21.08
CA GLU A 154 23.58 -0.90 20.22
C GLU A 154 23.39 -0.44 18.76
N TRP A 155 23.36 0.88 18.50
CA TRP A 155 23.20 1.46 17.17
C TRP A 155 24.52 1.75 16.45
N ALA A 156 25.68 1.50 17.09
CA ALA A 156 27.00 1.72 16.49
C ALA A 156 27.22 0.95 15.17
N LEU A 157 26.51 -0.16 14.97
CA LEU A 157 26.57 -0.96 13.74
C LEU A 157 26.15 -0.18 12.50
N LEU A 158 25.28 0.83 12.64
CA LEU A 158 24.76 1.62 11.52
C LEU A 158 25.85 2.44 10.82
N ALA A 159 26.98 2.72 11.48
CA ALA A 159 28.12 3.36 10.85
C ALA A 159 28.74 2.53 9.72
N ARG A 160 28.47 1.21 9.67
CA ARG A 160 29.05 0.28 8.69
C ARG A 160 28.03 -0.28 7.70
N VAL A 161 26.76 0.06 7.85
CA VAL A 161 25.68 -0.48 7.02
C VAL A 161 25.32 0.52 5.92
N GLN A 162 25.28 0.04 4.68
CA GLN A 162 24.78 0.86 3.57
C GLN A 162 23.25 0.94 3.65
N PRO A 163 22.66 2.15 3.66
CA PRO A 163 21.22 2.30 3.67
C PRO A 163 20.61 1.78 2.36
N TYR A 164 19.46 1.11 2.48
CA TYR A 164 18.71 0.59 1.34
C TYR A 164 18.17 1.70 0.42
N SER A 165 17.91 2.89 0.98
CA SER A 165 17.44 4.05 0.25
C SER A 165 17.87 5.33 0.96
N ALA A 166 18.26 6.33 0.18
CA ALA A 166 18.54 7.69 0.64
C ALA A 166 17.68 8.66 -0.18
N VAL A 167 16.97 9.57 0.51
CA VAL A 167 16.10 10.56 -0.11
C VAL A 167 16.44 11.94 0.44
N LEU A 168 16.59 12.93 -0.44
CA LEU A 168 16.73 14.32 -0.04
C LEU A 168 15.32 14.91 0.10
N ALA A 169 14.93 15.27 1.31
CA ALA A 169 13.71 16.02 1.57
C ALA A 169 14.07 17.47 1.89
N VAL A 170 13.62 18.41 1.07
CA VAL A 170 13.78 19.83 1.37
C VAL A 170 12.78 20.18 2.47
N GLY A 171 13.29 20.50 3.66
CA GLY A 171 12.47 20.92 4.78
C GLY A 171 11.61 22.12 4.41
N SER A 172 10.39 22.17 4.94
CA SER A 172 9.47 23.29 4.76
C SER A 172 9.14 23.95 6.10
N PRO A 173 8.82 25.26 6.11
CA PRO A 173 8.34 25.91 7.31
C PRO A 173 7.12 25.17 7.86
N VAL A 174 7.20 24.83 9.14
CA VAL A 174 6.15 24.09 9.83
C VAL A 174 5.22 25.08 10.51
N LEU A 175 3.91 24.90 10.33
CA LEU A 175 2.93 25.72 11.03
C LEU A 175 2.53 25.03 12.34
N VAL A 176 2.84 25.68 13.46
CA VAL A 176 2.46 25.23 14.81
C VAL A 176 1.28 26.07 15.29
N PHE A 177 0.13 25.43 15.46
CA PHE A 177 -1.08 26.06 16.00
C PHE A 177 -1.22 25.67 17.46
N PHE A 178 -1.16 26.64 18.37
CA PHE A 178 -1.46 26.39 19.77
C PHE A 178 -2.98 26.41 19.98
N GLY A 179 -3.53 25.32 20.54
CA GLY A 179 -4.96 25.20 20.81
C GLY A 179 -5.39 26.07 21.99
N GLY A 180 -5.58 27.36 21.75
CA GLY A 180 -6.38 28.28 22.56
C GLY A 180 -7.57 28.74 21.71
N THR A 181 -8.78 28.73 22.28
CA THR A 181 -9.98 29.28 21.64
C THR A 181 -9.72 30.72 21.19
N PRO A 182 -9.86 31.06 19.89
CA PRO A 182 -9.89 32.45 19.47
C PRO A 182 -11.27 33.02 19.82
N GLY A 183 -11.29 34.04 20.69
CA GLY A 183 -12.47 34.85 20.97
C GLY A 183 -13.42 34.27 22.01
N ALA A 184 -13.18 34.64 23.27
CA ALA A 184 -14.22 34.95 24.24
C ALA A 184 -13.97 36.39 24.71
#